data_AF-A0A8M1MQM5-F1
#
_entry.id   AF-A0A8M1MQM5-F1
#
_cell.length_a   1.000
_cell.length_b   1.000
_cell.length_c   1.000
_cell.angle_alpha   90.00
_cell.angle_beta   90.00
_cell.angle_gamma   90.00
#
_symmetry.space_group_name_H-M   'P 1'
#
loop_
_entity.id
_entity.type
_entity.pdbx_description
1 polymer ?
#
loop_
_entity_poly.entity_id
_entity_poly.type
_entity_poly.pdbx_seq_one_letter_code
_entity_poly.pdbx_strand_id
1 'polypeptide(L)'
;MATGWGSILRDEQLEEMARQAVDRALAEGVLLRTSQEPSSSDVVSYAPFTLFPSLVPSALLEQAYAVQMDFNMLVDAVSQNAAFLEQTLSSTIKRDNFTARLFDIHKQVLKEGIAQTKEAAKILSNNPSEGLALGIAKAWELYGSANALVLLIAQEKERNIFDQRAIENELLARNIHVIRRRFEDVSEKGSLDQDRRLFMDGQEVAVVYFRDGYMPSQYSPQNWEARLLLERSRAVKCPDIATQLAGTKKVQQELSRMGILEMLLPGQPETVARLRATFAGLYSLDMGEEGDQAIAEALAAPSQFVLKPQREGGGNNLYGEEMVQALERLKDSEERASYILMEKIEPEPFGNCLLRPGSPVRVVQCISELGIFGVYVRQGKTLVMNKHVGHLLRTKAIEHADGGVAAGVAVLDNPYPV
;
A
#
# COMPACT_ATOMS: atom_id res chain seq x y z
N MET A 1 30.59 3.80 -13.19
CA MET A 1 30.30 4.84 -14.22
C MET A 1 28.84 5.23 -14.06
N ALA A 2 28.48 6.48 -14.35
CA ALA A 2 27.20 7.05 -13.92
C ALA A 2 25.99 6.36 -14.59
N THR A 3 25.14 5.73 -13.78
CA THR A 3 23.86 5.12 -14.15
C THR A 3 22.68 6.09 -14.04
N GLY A 4 22.91 7.33 -13.62
CA GLY A 4 21.87 8.34 -13.46
C GLY A 4 21.33 8.88 -14.79
N TRP A 5 20.00 8.97 -14.89
CA TRP A 5 19.26 9.47 -16.05
C TRP A 5 19.62 10.92 -16.45
N GLY A 6 20.31 11.69 -15.59
CA GLY A 6 20.76 13.07 -15.82
C GLY A 6 21.64 13.31 -17.05
N SER A 7 22.12 12.25 -17.72
CA SER A 7 22.72 12.35 -19.06
C SER A 7 21.64 12.56 -20.14
N ILE A 8 20.63 11.70 -20.16
CA ILE A 8 19.49 11.67 -21.11
C ILE A 8 18.47 12.79 -20.82
N LEU A 9 18.31 13.18 -19.55
CA LEU A 9 17.41 14.28 -19.13
C LEU A 9 17.87 15.69 -19.58
N ARG A 10 18.84 15.78 -20.51
CA ARG A 10 19.29 17.02 -21.17
C ARG A 10 19.22 16.91 -22.70
N ASP A 11 18.59 15.86 -23.21
CA ASP A 11 18.42 15.62 -24.64
C ASP A 11 17.23 16.41 -25.21
N GLU A 12 17.37 16.94 -26.42
CA GLU A 12 16.30 17.61 -27.16
C GLU A 12 15.17 16.63 -27.53
N GLN A 13 15.43 15.33 -27.50
CA GLN A 13 14.45 14.26 -27.75
C GLN A 13 13.48 14.00 -26.57
N LEU A 14 13.61 14.68 -25.43
CA LEU A 14 12.80 14.41 -24.23
C LEU A 14 11.28 14.47 -24.49
N GLU A 15 10.81 15.40 -25.33
CA GLU A 15 9.38 15.51 -25.70
C GLU A 15 8.90 14.36 -26.61
N GLU A 16 9.78 13.83 -27.47
CA GLU A 16 9.48 12.67 -28.32
C GLU A 16 9.40 11.40 -27.46
N MET A 17 10.36 11.21 -26.55
CA MET A 17 10.33 10.10 -25.58
C MET A 17 9.08 10.16 -24.70
N ALA A 18 8.69 11.36 -24.23
CA ALA A 18 7.47 11.55 -23.45
C ALA A 18 6.19 11.22 -24.23
N ARG A 19 6.10 11.59 -25.51
CA ARG A 19 4.95 11.22 -26.37
C ARG A 19 4.87 9.70 -26.57
N GLN A 20 5.97 9.05 -26.94
CA GLN A 20 6.01 7.59 -27.11
C GLN A 20 5.68 6.84 -25.81
N ALA A 21 6.14 7.35 -24.65
CA ALA A 21 5.84 6.78 -23.35
C ALA A 21 4.35 6.93 -23.00
N VAL A 22 3.74 8.09 -23.27
CA VAL A 22 2.30 8.33 -23.03
C VAL A 22 1.44 7.42 -23.91
N ASP A 23 1.71 7.35 -25.21
CA ASP A 23 0.94 6.51 -26.15
C ASP A 23 1.05 5.03 -25.76
N ARG A 24 2.23 4.58 -25.31
CA ARG A 24 2.42 3.22 -24.80
C ARG A 24 1.69 2.98 -23.47
N ALA A 25 1.72 3.92 -22.53
CA ALA A 25 1.01 3.80 -21.26
C ALA A 25 -0.51 3.69 -21.46
N LEU A 26 -1.06 4.47 -22.40
CA LEU A 26 -2.47 4.37 -22.81
C LEU A 26 -2.79 2.99 -23.42
N ALA A 27 -1.93 2.48 -24.31
CA ALA A 27 -2.11 1.18 -24.97
C ALA A 27 -2.01 -0.03 -24.01
N GLU A 28 -1.16 0.05 -22.99
CA GLU A 28 -1.00 -0.98 -21.95
C GLU A 28 -2.03 -0.86 -20.80
N GLY A 29 -3.02 0.03 -20.91
CA GLY A 29 -4.11 0.15 -19.94
C GLY A 29 -3.75 0.87 -18.64
N VAL A 30 -2.65 1.65 -18.61
CA VAL A 30 -2.22 2.46 -17.45
C VAL A 30 -3.12 3.70 -17.34
N LEU A 31 -4.39 3.51 -16.98
CA LEU A 31 -5.48 4.47 -17.15
C LEU A 31 -6.08 4.97 -15.83
N LEU A 32 -6.50 6.24 -15.83
CA LEU A 32 -7.46 6.81 -14.88
C LEU A 32 -8.61 7.47 -15.64
N ARG A 33 -9.78 7.53 -15.02
CA ARG A 33 -10.81 8.50 -15.44
C ARG A 33 -10.32 9.93 -15.19
N THR A 34 -10.84 10.86 -15.97
CA THR A 34 -10.56 12.30 -15.79
C THR A 34 -10.99 12.78 -14.39
N SER A 35 -10.47 13.91 -13.93
CA SER A 35 -10.93 14.53 -12.67
C SER A 35 -12.28 15.24 -12.82
N GLN A 36 -12.67 15.54 -14.06
CA GLN A 36 -13.94 16.13 -14.43
C GLN A 36 -15.08 15.10 -14.40
N GLU A 37 -14.84 13.91 -14.96
CA GLU A 37 -15.83 12.83 -15.09
C GLU A 37 -15.42 11.56 -14.31
N PRO A 38 -15.30 11.61 -12.97
CA PRO A 38 -14.85 10.46 -12.17
C PRO A 38 -15.82 9.28 -12.17
N SER A 39 -17.07 9.49 -12.60
CA SER A 39 -18.11 8.43 -12.73
C SER A 39 -18.19 7.80 -14.12
N SER A 40 -17.66 8.43 -15.19
CA SER A 40 -17.72 7.92 -16.57
C SER A 40 -16.38 7.31 -17.03
N SER A 41 -16.46 6.26 -17.85
CA SER A 41 -15.30 5.69 -18.54
C SER A 41 -15.21 6.09 -20.02
N ASP A 42 -16.08 6.98 -20.50
CA ASP A 42 -16.12 7.41 -21.91
C ASP A 42 -14.92 8.29 -22.29
N VAL A 43 -14.35 8.98 -21.29
CA VAL A 43 -13.12 9.78 -21.43
C VAL A 43 -12.14 9.41 -20.32
N VAL A 44 -10.96 8.97 -20.72
CA VAL A 44 -9.87 8.53 -19.84
C VAL A 44 -8.58 9.26 -20.18
N SER A 45 -7.59 9.18 -19.30
CA SER A 45 -6.21 9.57 -19.59
C SER A 45 -5.24 8.63 -18.87
N TYR A 46 -3.95 8.79 -19.12
CA TYR A 46 -2.94 7.97 -18.46
C TYR A 46 -2.87 8.27 -16.95
N ALA A 47 -2.64 7.24 -16.15
CA ALA A 47 -2.24 7.43 -14.76
C ALA A 47 -0.86 8.13 -14.72
N PRO A 48 -0.63 9.12 -13.84
CA PRO A 48 0.67 9.77 -13.73
C PRO A 48 1.82 8.79 -13.53
N PHE A 49 2.92 8.93 -14.27
CA PHE A 49 4.07 8.00 -14.22
C PHE A 49 5.42 8.69 -14.48
N THR A 50 6.54 8.04 -14.15
CA THR A 50 7.90 8.48 -14.51
C THR A 50 8.25 8.12 -15.95
N LEU A 51 9.01 8.98 -16.64
CA LEU A 51 9.54 8.65 -17.97
C LEU A 51 10.63 7.56 -17.92
N PHE A 52 11.41 7.50 -16.84
CA PHE A 52 12.45 6.51 -16.61
C PHE A 52 12.24 5.77 -15.29
N PRO A 53 12.54 4.46 -15.22
CA PRO A 53 12.44 3.70 -13.97
C PRO A 53 13.50 4.16 -12.97
N SER A 54 13.10 4.60 -11.78
CA SER A 54 14.05 5.18 -10.80
C SER A 54 14.98 4.12 -10.20
N LEU A 55 16.23 4.51 -9.93
CA LEU A 55 17.27 3.61 -9.44
C LEU A 55 16.96 3.18 -7.99
N VAL A 56 16.98 1.87 -7.72
CA VAL A 56 16.76 1.32 -6.37
C VAL A 56 17.87 0.32 -6.05
N PRO A 57 18.62 0.48 -4.94
CA PRO A 57 19.65 -0.48 -4.55
C PRO A 57 19.09 -1.89 -4.38
N SER A 58 19.67 -2.85 -5.10
CA SER A 58 19.13 -4.22 -5.22
C SER A 58 18.94 -4.89 -3.85
N ALA A 59 19.89 -4.69 -2.93
CA ALA A 59 19.82 -5.23 -1.56
C ALA A 59 18.64 -4.67 -0.73
N LEU A 60 18.22 -3.42 -0.95
CA LEU A 60 17.06 -2.84 -0.26
C LEU A 60 15.74 -3.37 -0.84
N LEU A 61 15.69 -3.60 -2.16
CA LEU A 61 14.55 -4.26 -2.82
C LEU A 61 14.41 -5.71 -2.34
N GLU A 62 15.52 -6.46 -2.27
CA GLU A 62 15.57 -7.82 -1.71
C GLU A 62 15.16 -7.84 -0.23
N GLN A 63 15.63 -6.90 0.59
CA GLN A 63 15.24 -6.77 2.00
C GLN A 63 13.73 -6.52 2.14
N ALA A 64 13.17 -5.60 1.35
CA ALA A 64 11.74 -5.29 1.35
C ALA A 64 10.88 -6.49 0.94
N TYR A 65 11.30 -7.25 -0.07
CA TYR A 65 10.63 -8.50 -0.44
C TYR A 65 10.70 -9.56 0.67
N ALA A 66 11.88 -9.76 1.26
CA ALA A 66 12.10 -10.79 2.28
C ALA A 66 11.27 -10.56 3.56
N VAL A 67 11.06 -9.31 3.97
CA VAL A 67 10.29 -8.96 5.18
C VAL A 67 8.76 -8.93 4.94
N GLN A 68 8.28 -8.94 3.69
CA GLN A 68 6.83 -8.86 3.44
C GLN A 68 6.05 -10.06 4.02
N MET A 69 6.62 -11.27 3.98
CA MET A 69 5.98 -12.45 4.59
C MET A 69 5.97 -12.38 6.12
N ASP A 70 6.91 -11.65 6.72
CA ASP A 70 6.94 -11.34 8.15
C ASP A 70 5.84 -10.32 8.49
N PHE A 71 5.68 -9.26 7.68
CA PHE A 71 4.61 -8.27 7.84
C PHE A 71 3.21 -8.90 7.69
N ASN A 72 3.03 -9.84 6.77
CA ASN A 72 1.77 -10.58 6.63
C ASN A 72 1.42 -11.36 7.92
N MET A 73 2.42 -12.04 8.51
CA MET A 73 2.25 -12.75 9.77
C MET A 73 2.05 -11.80 10.96
N LEU A 74 2.71 -10.64 10.95
CA LEU A 74 2.54 -9.60 11.95
C LEU A 74 1.11 -9.06 11.93
N VAL A 75 0.58 -8.67 10.76
CA VAL A 75 -0.77 -8.11 10.64
C VAL A 75 -1.85 -9.13 11.02
N ASP A 76 -1.70 -10.40 10.63
CA ASP A 76 -2.62 -11.47 11.05
C ASP A 76 -2.51 -11.80 12.56
N ALA A 77 -1.32 -11.67 13.15
CA ALA A 77 -1.14 -11.83 14.60
C ALA A 77 -1.74 -10.66 15.39
N VAL A 78 -1.57 -9.42 14.90
CA VAL A 78 -2.19 -8.22 15.47
C VAL A 78 -3.70 -8.33 15.43
N SER A 79 -4.32 -8.64 14.29
CA SER A 79 -5.78 -8.67 14.16
C SER A 79 -6.45 -9.84 14.93
N GLN A 80 -5.71 -10.90 15.23
CA GLN A 80 -6.18 -12.01 16.09
C GLN A 80 -5.97 -11.76 17.59
N ASN A 81 -4.99 -10.96 17.99
CA ASN A 81 -4.61 -10.80 19.38
C ASN A 81 -5.22 -9.51 19.97
N ALA A 82 -6.50 -9.61 20.37
CA ALA A 82 -7.25 -8.51 20.98
C ALA A 82 -6.53 -7.88 22.19
N ALA A 83 -5.92 -8.70 23.05
CA ALA A 83 -5.15 -8.23 24.19
C ALA A 83 -3.81 -7.57 23.80
N PHE A 84 -3.23 -7.89 22.63
CA PHE A 84 -2.08 -7.15 22.09
C PHE A 84 -2.50 -5.82 21.46
N LEU A 85 -3.68 -5.76 20.82
CA LEU A 85 -4.25 -4.48 20.35
C LEU A 85 -4.50 -3.52 21.53
N GLU A 86 -4.70 -4.05 22.74
CA GLU A 86 -4.61 -3.31 24.01
C GLU A 86 -3.16 -3.15 24.54
N GLN A 87 -2.23 -4.08 24.22
CA GLN A 87 -0.97 -4.27 24.96
C GLN A 87 0.16 -5.09 24.23
N THR A 88 0.89 -4.51 23.26
CA THR A 88 2.39 -4.48 23.18
C THR A 88 3.30 -5.68 23.68
N LEU A 89 4.26 -6.32 22.91
CA LEU A 89 5.71 -6.73 23.28
C LEU A 89 6.60 -7.75 22.41
N SER A 90 7.98 -7.81 22.59
CA SER A 90 9.21 -8.73 22.35
C SER A 90 10.17 -8.88 21.04
N SER A 91 11.09 -9.91 20.87
CA SER A 91 12.53 -9.92 20.31
C SER A 91 13.07 -10.94 19.17
N THR A 92 14.39 -11.34 19.06
CA THR A 92 15.30 -11.30 17.82
C THR A 92 16.49 -12.40 17.68
N ILE A 93 17.07 -13.15 16.66
CA ILE A 93 17.21 -13.51 15.15
C ILE A 93 17.43 -15.11 14.93
N LYS A 94 17.90 -15.94 13.90
CA LYS A 94 18.83 -16.00 12.67
C LYS A 94 18.77 -17.31 11.70
N ARG A 95 18.74 -17.20 10.32
CA ARG A 95 19.42 -17.97 9.16
C ARG A 95 18.88 -19.34 8.59
N ASP A 96 19.14 -19.83 7.33
CA ASP A 96 20.43 -19.99 6.55
C ASP A 96 20.40 -20.47 5.03
N ASN A 97 21.53 -20.28 4.30
CA ASN A 97 22.21 -21.03 3.18
C ASN A 97 21.72 -21.37 1.72
N PHE A 98 20.54 -21.03 1.18
CA PHE A 98 20.17 -21.53 -0.18
C PHE A 98 20.92 -20.91 -1.40
N THR A 99 21.36 -19.65 -1.30
CA THR A 99 21.69 -18.77 -2.45
C THR A 99 22.83 -19.25 -3.36
N ALA A 100 23.76 -20.07 -2.85
CA ALA A 100 25.01 -20.41 -3.53
C ALA A 100 24.85 -21.11 -4.90
N ARG A 101 23.73 -21.78 -5.17
CA ARG A 101 23.53 -22.57 -6.41
C ARG A 101 22.92 -21.79 -7.59
N LEU A 102 22.37 -20.61 -7.37
CA LEU A 102 21.75 -19.80 -8.43
C LEU A 102 22.79 -19.07 -9.31
N PHE A 103 23.98 -18.81 -8.75
CA PHE A 103 25.04 -18.03 -9.40
C PHE A 103 25.68 -18.72 -10.63
N ASP A 104 25.78 -20.05 -10.64
CA ASP A 104 26.34 -20.78 -11.79
C ASP A 104 25.39 -20.86 -12.98
N ILE A 105 24.07 -20.86 -12.74
CA ILE A 105 23.04 -20.81 -13.80
C ILE A 105 23.09 -19.44 -14.49
N HIS A 106 23.21 -18.36 -13.71
CA HIS A 106 23.34 -16.99 -14.23
C HIS A 106 24.52 -16.82 -15.21
N LYS A 107 25.65 -17.50 -14.95
CA LYS A 107 26.83 -17.47 -15.85
C LYS A 107 26.61 -18.16 -17.20
N GLN A 108 25.65 -19.07 -17.33
CA GLN A 108 25.34 -19.73 -18.61
C GLN A 108 24.46 -18.85 -19.49
N VAL A 109 23.38 -18.28 -18.93
CA VAL A 109 22.43 -17.42 -19.67
C VAL A 109 23.10 -16.17 -20.25
N LEU A 110 24.07 -15.57 -19.54
CA LEU A 110 24.84 -14.43 -20.02
C LEU A 110 25.66 -14.69 -21.30
N LYS A 111 25.85 -15.95 -21.70
CA LYS A 111 26.70 -16.33 -22.83
C LYS A 111 25.97 -16.34 -24.18
N GLU A 112 24.65 -16.35 -24.19
CA GLU A 112 23.84 -16.61 -25.41
C GLU A 112 23.25 -15.34 -26.05
N GLY A 113 23.07 -14.26 -25.28
CA GLY A 113 22.86 -12.90 -25.80
C GLY A 113 21.45 -12.58 -26.30
N ILE A 114 20.68 -11.82 -25.50
CA ILE A 114 19.34 -11.34 -25.88
C ILE A 114 19.43 -9.94 -26.51
N ALA A 115 18.74 -9.75 -27.64
CA ALA A 115 18.74 -8.51 -28.43
C ALA A 115 17.80 -7.41 -27.87
N GLN A 116 17.88 -7.14 -26.56
CA GLN A 116 17.30 -5.96 -25.91
C GLN A 116 18.44 -5.02 -25.48
N THR A 117 18.15 -3.74 -25.23
CA THR A 117 19.12 -2.89 -24.54
C THR A 117 19.36 -3.45 -23.13
N LYS A 118 20.60 -3.35 -22.64
CA LYS A 118 21.01 -3.94 -21.34
C LYS A 118 20.31 -3.28 -20.15
N GLU A 119 19.68 -2.14 -20.44
CA GLU A 119 18.92 -1.29 -19.56
C GLU A 119 17.45 -1.75 -19.54
N ALA A 120 16.81 -1.94 -20.70
CA ALA A 120 15.42 -2.43 -20.74
C ALA A 120 15.28 -3.83 -20.14
N ALA A 121 16.27 -4.71 -20.36
CA ALA A 121 16.31 -6.07 -19.82
C ALA A 121 16.49 -6.15 -18.28
N LYS A 122 16.65 -5.00 -17.59
CA LYS A 122 16.72 -4.91 -16.11
C LYS A 122 15.43 -4.44 -15.45
N ILE A 123 14.45 -3.97 -16.23
CA ILE A 123 13.14 -3.61 -15.69
C ILE A 123 12.45 -4.91 -15.27
N LEU A 124 12.06 -5.00 -14.00
CA LEU A 124 11.48 -6.21 -13.44
C LEU A 124 10.03 -6.39 -13.92
N SER A 125 9.71 -7.59 -14.43
CA SER A 125 8.33 -8.00 -14.67
C SER A 125 7.56 -8.10 -13.36
N ASN A 126 6.38 -7.49 -13.28
CA ASN A 126 5.62 -7.32 -12.05
C ASN A 126 4.12 -7.50 -12.31
N ASN A 127 3.46 -8.46 -11.64
CA ASN A 127 2.01 -8.71 -11.77
C ASN A 127 1.34 -8.83 -10.37
N PRO A 128 1.23 -7.73 -9.60
CA PRO A 128 0.60 -7.77 -8.28
C PRO A 128 -0.89 -8.09 -8.37
N SER A 129 -1.56 -7.71 -9.46
CA SER A 129 -2.98 -7.95 -9.73
C SER A 129 -3.36 -9.43 -9.68
N GLU A 130 -2.60 -10.28 -10.36
CA GLU A 130 -2.80 -11.74 -10.32
C GLU A 130 -2.69 -12.30 -8.91
N GLY A 131 -1.66 -11.93 -8.17
CA GLY A 131 -1.46 -12.47 -6.82
C GLY A 131 -2.47 -11.95 -5.80
N LEU A 132 -2.90 -10.69 -5.91
CA LEU A 132 -3.99 -10.13 -5.12
C LEU A 132 -5.32 -10.87 -5.42
N ALA A 133 -5.61 -11.11 -6.71
CA ALA A 133 -6.78 -11.89 -7.13
C ALA A 133 -6.70 -13.35 -6.66
N LEU A 134 -5.53 -13.98 -6.65
CA LEU A 134 -5.32 -15.33 -6.09
C LEU A 134 -5.59 -15.39 -4.58
N GLY A 135 -5.35 -14.30 -3.83
CA GLY A 135 -5.75 -14.18 -2.43
C GLY A 135 -7.26 -14.18 -2.25
N ILE A 136 -7.96 -13.34 -3.02
CA ILE A 136 -9.44 -13.26 -3.01
C ILE A 136 -10.06 -14.59 -3.48
N ALA A 137 -9.51 -15.20 -4.53
CA ALA A 137 -9.92 -16.51 -5.02
C ALA A 137 -9.75 -17.59 -3.96
N LYS A 138 -8.64 -17.58 -3.20
CA LYS A 138 -8.44 -18.57 -2.13
C LYS A 138 -9.38 -18.35 -0.93
N ALA A 139 -9.75 -17.10 -0.63
CA ALA A 139 -10.79 -16.81 0.35
C ALA A 139 -12.18 -17.31 -0.11
N TRP A 140 -12.50 -17.13 -1.40
CA TRP A 140 -13.73 -17.60 -2.02
C TRP A 140 -13.82 -19.14 -2.04
N GLU A 141 -12.74 -19.84 -2.43
CA GLU A 141 -12.65 -21.31 -2.38
C GLU A 141 -12.96 -21.85 -0.97
N LEU A 142 -12.42 -21.20 0.07
CA LEU A 142 -12.60 -21.62 1.47
C LEU A 142 -13.97 -21.28 2.06
N TYR A 143 -14.71 -20.35 1.45
CA TYR A 143 -16.13 -20.12 1.78
C TYR A 143 -17.01 -21.28 1.27
N GLY A 144 -16.65 -21.86 0.13
CA GLY A 144 -17.20 -23.15 -0.34
C GLY A 144 -18.57 -23.10 -1.01
N SER A 145 -19.08 -21.92 -1.38
CA SER A 145 -20.31 -21.78 -2.17
C SER A 145 -20.00 -21.40 -3.62
N ALA A 146 -20.17 -22.35 -4.54
CA ALA A 146 -19.75 -22.21 -5.94
C ALA A 146 -20.51 -21.15 -6.75
N ASN A 147 -21.65 -20.67 -6.25
CA ASN A 147 -22.46 -19.62 -6.89
C ASN A 147 -22.38 -18.27 -6.15
N ALA A 148 -21.62 -18.18 -5.05
CA ALA A 148 -21.48 -16.95 -4.29
C ALA A 148 -20.53 -15.97 -4.96
N LEU A 149 -20.73 -14.68 -4.72
CA LEU A 149 -20.02 -13.58 -5.37
C LEU A 149 -18.88 -13.02 -4.52
N VAL A 150 -17.99 -12.27 -5.19
CA VAL A 150 -17.15 -11.27 -4.55
C VAL A 150 -17.88 -9.92 -4.61
N LEU A 151 -18.07 -9.27 -3.48
CA LEU A 151 -18.64 -7.94 -3.36
C LEU A 151 -17.50 -6.91 -3.23
N LEU A 152 -17.28 -6.13 -4.28
CA LEU A 152 -16.31 -5.04 -4.27
C LEU A 152 -17.00 -3.74 -3.83
N ILE A 153 -16.65 -3.25 -2.64
CA ILE A 153 -17.17 -2.00 -2.09
C ILE A 153 -16.33 -0.83 -2.61
N ALA A 154 -16.94 0.02 -3.44
CA ALA A 154 -16.28 1.17 -4.05
C ALA A 154 -17.25 2.34 -4.29
N GLN A 155 -16.70 3.55 -4.35
CA GLN A 155 -17.46 4.73 -4.73
C GLN A 155 -17.87 4.70 -6.21
N GLU A 156 -18.91 5.46 -6.54
CA GLU A 156 -19.33 5.74 -7.92
C GLU A 156 -18.31 6.65 -8.64
N LYS A 157 -17.80 7.66 -7.92
CA LYS A 157 -16.78 8.63 -8.39
C LYS A 157 -15.36 8.06 -8.31
N GLU A 158 -15.19 6.82 -8.76
CA GLU A 158 -13.92 6.09 -8.70
C GLU A 158 -13.09 6.34 -9.97
N ARG A 159 -12.05 7.18 -9.86
CA ARG A 159 -11.12 7.46 -10.97
C ARG A 159 -10.18 6.31 -11.27
N ASN A 160 -9.80 5.54 -10.26
CA ASN A 160 -8.87 4.41 -10.32
C ASN A 160 -9.63 3.08 -10.54
N ILE A 161 -10.69 3.12 -11.36
CA ILE A 161 -11.52 1.94 -11.64
C ILE A 161 -10.78 0.88 -12.44
N PHE A 162 -9.80 1.25 -13.28
CA PHE A 162 -9.08 0.31 -14.16
C PHE A 162 -8.14 -0.62 -13.39
N ASP A 163 -7.45 -0.09 -12.36
CA ASP A 163 -6.72 -0.86 -11.34
C ASP A 163 -7.63 -1.87 -10.61
N GLN A 164 -8.89 -1.51 -10.36
CA GLN A 164 -9.87 -2.44 -9.77
C GLN A 164 -10.34 -3.49 -10.78
N ARG A 165 -10.57 -3.10 -12.04
CA ARG A 165 -10.91 -4.04 -13.11
C ARG A 165 -9.80 -5.06 -13.38
N ALA A 166 -8.53 -4.76 -13.13
CA ALA A 166 -7.45 -5.74 -13.22
C ALA A 166 -7.70 -6.95 -12.28
N ILE A 167 -8.09 -6.69 -11.02
CA ILE A 167 -8.47 -7.73 -10.06
C ILE A 167 -9.74 -8.46 -10.49
N GLU A 168 -10.74 -7.72 -10.98
CA GLU A 168 -12.01 -8.31 -11.45
C GLU A 168 -11.81 -9.23 -12.67
N ASN A 169 -10.93 -8.87 -13.60
CA ASN A 169 -10.59 -9.66 -14.78
C ASN A 169 -9.85 -10.95 -14.41
N GLU A 170 -8.90 -10.88 -13.48
CA GLU A 170 -8.19 -12.04 -12.94
C GLU A 170 -9.17 -13.00 -12.22
N LEU A 171 -10.12 -12.48 -11.45
CA LEU A 171 -11.17 -13.30 -10.81
C LEU A 171 -12.10 -13.93 -11.85
N LEU A 172 -12.54 -13.17 -12.85
CA LEU A 172 -13.41 -13.63 -13.94
C LEU A 172 -12.75 -14.73 -14.79
N ALA A 173 -11.43 -14.63 -15.04
CA ALA A 173 -10.64 -15.67 -15.71
C ALA A 173 -10.58 -16.99 -14.91
N ARG A 174 -10.89 -16.95 -13.62
CA ARG A 174 -11.04 -18.11 -12.71
C ARG A 174 -12.52 -18.43 -12.42
N ASN A 175 -13.43 -17.89 -13.24
CA ASN A 175 -14.89 -17.98 -13.14
C ASN A 175 -15.52 -17.37 -11.86
N ILE A 176 -14.75 -16.63 -11.06
CA ILE A 176 -15.24 -15.97 -9.84
C ILE A 176 -15.80 -14.60 -10.23
N HIS A 177 -17.09 -14.39 -9.98
CA HIS A 177 -17.79 -13.18 -10.42
C HIS A 177 -17.76 -12.10 -9.35
N VAL A 178 -17.52 -10.85 -9.78
CA VAL A 178 -17.48 -9.66 -8.92
C VAL A 178 -18.70 -8.76 -9.19
N ILE A 179 -19.36 -8.30 -8.12
CA ILE A 179 -20.31 -7.18 -8.19
C ILE A 179 -19.75 -5.96 -7.46
N ARG A 180 -19.88 -4.78 -8.09
CA ARG A 180 -19.46 -3.50 -7.53
C ARG A 180 -20.65 -2.79 -6.88
N ARG A 181 -20.51 -2.32 -5.64
CA ARG A 181 -21.56 -1.62 -4.87
C ARG A 181 -20.94 -0.53 -3.99
N ARG A 182 -21.72 0.51 -3.69
CA ARG A 182 -21.42 1.50 -2.65
C ARG A 182 -21.92 1.01 -1.28
N PHE A 183 -21.56 1.70 -0.19
CA PHE A 183 -22.16 1.41 1.12
C PHE A 183 -23.67 1.67 1.14
N GLU A 184 -24.16 2.70 0.43
CA GLU A 184 -25.57 3.05 0.32
C GLU A 184 -26.38 1.92 -0.34
N ASP A 185 -25.81 1.27 -1.36
CA ASP A 185 -26.46 0.13 -2.04
C ASP A 185 -26.56 -1.09 -1.10
N VAL A 186 -25.60 -1.24 -0.19
CA VAL A 186 -25.63 -2.26 0.88
C VAL A 186 -26.65 -1.92 1.96
N SER A 187 -26.83 -0.63 2.31
CA SER A 187 -27.94 -0.20 3.18
C SER A 187 -29.32 -0.48 2.57
N GLU A 188 -29.47 -0.33 1.25
CA GLU A 188 -30.73 -0.53 0.53
C GLU A 188 -31.04 -2.02 0.26
N LYS A 189 -30.03 -2.82 -0.12
CA LYS A 189 -30.22 -4.17 -0.72
C LYS A 189 -29.39 -5.28 -0.07
N GLY A 190 -28.58 -4.95 0.93
CA GLY A 190 -27.81 -5.90 1.71
C GLY A 190 -28.65 -6.52 2.82
N SER A 191 -28.56 -7.85 2.97
CA SER A 191 -29.28 -8.58 4.01
C SER A 191 -28.46 -9.74 4.56
N LEU A 192 -28.81 -10.18 5.77
CA LEU A 192 -28.24 -11.37 6.40
C LEU A 192 -29.33 -12.42 6.58
N ASP A 193 -29.02 -13.68 6.26
CA ASP A 193 -29.90 -14.81 6.61
C ASP A 193 -29.76 -15.24 8.09
N GLN A 194 -30.46 -16.31 8.48
CA GLN A 194 -30.42 -16.85 9.83
C GLN A 194 -29.02 -17.36 10.24
N ASP A 195 -28.21 -17.82 9.29
CA ASP A 195 -26.81 -18.22 9.48
C ASP A 195 -25.83 -17.04 9.48
N ARG A 196 -26.32 -15.81 9.20
CA ARG A 196 -25.54 -14.60 8.89
C ARG A 196 -24.73 -14.67 7.60
N ARG A 197 -25.13 -15.47 6.61
CA ARG A 197 -24.65 -15.33 5.23
C ARG A 197 -25.11 -13.99 4.67
N LEU A 198 -24.23 -13.33 3.94
CA LEU A 198 -24.50 -12.04 3.30
C LEU A 198 -25.17 -12.28 1.94
N PHE A 199 -26.27 -11.58 1.69
CA PHE A 199 -26.93 -11.53 0.40
C PHE A 199 -26.98 -10.08 -0.11
N MET A 200 -26.58 -9.87 -1.36
CA MET A 200 -26.72 -8.62 -2.11
C MET A 200 -27.58 -8.89 -3.34
N ASP A 201 -28.64 -8.12 -3.55
CA ASP A 201 -29.57 -8.29 -4.68
C ASP A 201 -30.12 -9.73 -4.82
N GLY A 202 -30.23 -10.45 -3.69
CA GLY A 202 -30.66 -11.86 -3.62
C GLY A 202 -29.56 -12.91 -3.90
N GLN A 203 -28.32 -12.48 -4.18
CA GLN A 203 -27.18 -13.36 -4.44
C GLN A 203 -26.25 -13.47 -3.23
N GLU A 204 -25.82 -14.69 -2.88
CA GLU A 204 -24.92 -14.94 -1.74
C GLU A 204 -23.53 -14.34 -1.98
N VAL A 205 -22.90 -13.78 -0.95
CA VAL A 205 -21.57 -13.16 -1.01
C VAL A 205 -20.58 -13.95 -0.15
N ALA A 206 -19.51 -14.43 -0.77
CA ALA A 206 -18.43 -15.16 -0.14
C ALA A 206 -17.32 -14.25 0.41
N VAL A 207 -16.98 -13.19 -0.32
CA VAL A 207 -15.90 -12.26 0.02
C VAL A 207 -16.35 -10.82 -0.18
N VAL A 208 -16.03 -9.94 0.76
CA VAL A 208 -16.21 -8.48 0.68
C VAL A 208 -14.83 -7.85 0.55
N TYR A 209 -14.55 -7.20 -0.59
CA TYR A 209 -13.29 -6.53 -0.87
C TYR A 209 -13.48 -5.01 -0.83
N PHE A 210 -12.82 -4.35 0.11
CA PHE A 210 -12.97 -2.91 0.32
C PHE A 210 -11.97 -2.12 -0.56
N ARG A 211 -12.53 -1.24 -1.40
CA ARG A 211 -11.81 -0.18 -2.12
C ARG A 211 -12.23 1.23 -1.67
N ASP A 212 -13.13 1.29 -0.69
CA ASP A 212 -13.68 2.48 -0.05
C ASP A 212 -13.90 2.19 1.46
N GLY A 213 -14.09 3.22 2.29
CA GLY A 213 -14.28 3.07 3.74
C GLY A 213 -13.00 3.11 4.58
N TYR A 214 -12.00 3.87 4.13
CA TYR A 214 -10.73 4.13 4.82
C TYR A 214 -10.58 5.59 5.30
N MET A 215 -11.54 6.48 5.00
CA MET A 215 -11.58 7.88 5.43
C MET A 215 -12.95 8.26 6.01
N PRO A 216 -13.03 9.13 7.05
CA PRO A 216 -14.30 9.51 7.67
C PRO A 216 -15.31 10.15 6.70
N SER A 217 -14.84 10.84 5.67
CA SER A 217 -15.67 11.47 4.62
C SER A 217 -16.42 10.49 3.72
N GLN A 218 -16.14 9.19 3.84
CA GLN A 218 -16.80 8.11 3.09
C GLN A 218 -18.00 7.52 3.89
N TYR A 219 -18.20 7.96 5.14
CA TYR A 219 -19.17 7.39 6.06
C TYR A 219 -20.29 8.38 6.45
N SER A 220 -21.47 8.19 5.84
CA SER A 220 -22.75 8.58 6.45
C SER A 220 -23.10 7.66 7.64
N PRO A 221 -24.09 8.00 8.49
CA PRO A 221 -24.61 7.07 9.50
C PRO A 221 -25.10 5.75 8.90
N GLN A 222 -25.76 5.79 7.75
CA GLN A 222 -26.23 4.61 7.02
C GLN A 222 -25.06 3.75 6.48
N ASN A 223 -23.95 4.39 6.10
CA ASN A 223 -22.74 3.68 5.64
C ASN A 223 -22.03 2.98 6.81
N TRP A 224 -22.11 3.52 8.03
CA TRP A 224 -21.68 2.82 9.24
C TRP A 224 -22.54 1.58 9.54
N GLU A 225 -23.86 1.69 9.39
CA GLU A 225 -24.79 0.55 9.53
C GLU A 225 -24.52 -0.52 8.46
N ALA A 226 -24.28 -0.13 7.20
CA ALA A 226 -23.86 -1.03 6.13
C ALA A 226 -22.52 -1.72 6.45
N ARG A 227 -21.50 -0.98 6.92
CA ARG A 227 -20.22 -1.57 7.32
C ARG A 227 -20.41 -2.57 8.46
N LEU A 228 -21.23 -2.25 9.45
CA LEU A 228 -21.56 -3.16 10.56
C LEU A 228 -22.29 -4.43 10.07
N LEU A 229 -23.19 -4.31 9.08
CA LEU A 229 -23.86 -5.46 8.46
C LEU A 229 -22.87 -6.36 7.72
N LEU A 230 -21.94 -5.78 6.94
CA LEU A 230 -20.88 -6.51 6.24
C LEU A 230 -19.98 -7.27 7.24
N GLU A 231 -19.46 -6.60 8.27
CA GLU A 231 -18.57 -7.21 9.27
C GLU A 231 -19.26 -8.32 10.06
N ARG A 232 -20.53 -8.14 10.47
CA ARG A 232 -21.34 -9.15 11.19
C ARG A 232 -21.63 -10.41 10.37
N SER A 233 -21.44 -10.37 9.05
CA SER A 233 -21.68 -11.51 8.16
C SER A 233 -20.62 -12.61 8.23
N ARG A 234 -20.96 -13.79 7.70
CA ARG A 234 -20.05 -14.92 7.46
C ARG A 234 -19.11 -14.73 6.26
N ALA A 235 -19.30 -13.71 5.42
CA ALA A 235 -18.39 -13.44 4.32
C ALA A 235 -16.97 -13.14 4.86
N VAL A 236 -15.95 -13.52 4.10
CA VAL A 236 -14.57 -13.10 4.37
C VAL A 236 -14.46 -11.61 4.04
N LYS A 237 -13.88 -10.79 4.93
CA LYS A 237 -13.64 -9.37 4.64
C LYS A 237 -12.17 -9.15 4.29
N CYS A 238 -11.91 -8.26 3.34
CA CYS A 238 -10.58 -7.92 2.86
C CYS A 238 -10.42 -6.39 2.82
N PRO A 239 -9.89 -5.76 3.89
CA PRO A 239 -9.62 -6.31 5.22
C PRO A 239 -10.89 -6.44 6.08
N ASP A 240 -10.86 -7.28 7.12
CA ASP A 240 -11.83 -7.17 8.24
C ASP A 240 -11.52 -5.95 9.12
N ILE A 241 -12.47 -5.54 9.97
CA ILE A 241 -12.33 -4.31 10.78
C ILE A 241 -11.13 -4.35 11.74
N ALA A 242 -10.76 -5.52 12.27
CA ALA A 242 -9.59 -5.66 13.14
C ALA A 242 -8.27 -5.53 12.35
N THR A 243 -8.23 -6.10 11.15
CA THR A 243 -7.12 -5.97 10.19
C THR A 243 -7.00 -4.53 9.65
N GLN A 244 -8.10 -3.79 9.54
CA GLN A 244 -8.06 -2.34 9.25
C GLN A 244 -7.48 -1.53 10.41
N LEU A 245 -7.85 -1.86 11.67
CA LEU A 245 -7.27 -1.23 12.86
C LEU A 245 -5.76 -1.51 12.98
N ALA A 246 -5.32 -2.71 12.59
CA ALA A 246 -3.90 -3.09 12.55
C ALA A 246 -3.05 -2.22 11.59
N GLY A 247 -3.67 -1.58 10.58
CA GLY A 247 -3.00 -0.66 9.66
C GLY A 247 -2.86 0.79 10.17
N THR A 248 -3.44 1.12 11.33
CA THR A 248 -3.41 2.49 11.86
C THR A 248 -2.00 2.95 12.25
N LYS A 249 -1.78 4.26 12.19
CA LYS A 249 -0.48 4.88 12.52
C LYS A 249 -0.15 4.73 14.01
N LYS A 250 -1.16 4.72 14.90
CA LYS A 250 -1.00 4.38 16.32
C LYS A 250 -0.51 2.94 16.51
N VAL A 251 -1.11 1.95 15.84
CA VAL A 251 -0.60 0.57 15.90
C VAL A 251 0.81 0.46 15.31
N GLN A 252 1.13 1.17 14.22
CA GLN A 252 2.50 1.25 13.68
C GLN A 252 3.50 1.80 14.71
N GLN A 253 3.14 2.85 15.46
CA GLN A 253 3.98 3.43 16.51
C GLN A 253 4.11 2.51 17.73
N GLU A 254 3.02 1.91 18.19
CA GLU A 254 3.06 0.96 19.30
C GLU A 254 3.90 -0.27 18.94
N LEU A 255 3.79 -0.80 17.70
CA LEU A 255 4.64 -1.87 17.17
C LEU A 255 6.16 -1.59 17.22
N SER A 256 6.57 -0.32 17.34
CA SER A 256 7.97 0.08 17.33
C SER A 256 8.68 0.02 18.68
N ARG A 257 7.96 0.07 19.82
CA ARG A 257 8.61 0.27 21.14
C ARG A 257 9.58 -0.88 21.46
N MET A 258 10.37 -0.73 22.53
CA MET A 258 11.47 -1.67 22.74
C MET A 258 11.01 -3.08 23.05
N GLY A 259 11.20 -3.94 22.06
CA GLY A 259 10.49 -5.19 21.93
C GLY A 259 9.00 -4.99 21.68
N ILE A 260 8.54 -4.63 20.48
CA ILE A 260 7.14 -4.73 19.98
C ILE A 260 6.56 -6.16 19.72
N LEU A 261 7.43 -7.14 19.38
CA LEU A 261 7.06 -8.10 18.32
C LEU A 261 7.09 -9.62 18.64
N GLU A 262 7.50 -10.15 19.80
CA GLU A 262 7.42 -11.62 20.12
C GLU A 262 6.26 -12.01 21.04
N MET A 263 5.64 -11.11 21.79
CA MET A 263 4.33 -11.36 22.38
C MET A 263 3.27 -11.52 21.28
N LEU A 264 3.52 -10.92 20.11
CA LEU A 264 2.87 -11.26 18.83
C LEU A 264 3.43 -12.53 18.17
N LEU A 265 4.76 -12.62 18.02
CA LEU A 265 5.42 -13.66 17.22
C LEU A 265 6.34 -14.54 18.10
N PRO A 266 5.82 -15.24 19.13
CA PRO A 266 6.64 -15.84 20.17
C PRO A 266 7.50 -16.98 19.63
N GLY A 267 8.80 -16.95 19.92
CA GLY A 267 9.73 -17.94 19.38
C GLY A 267 9.94 -17.79 17.87
N GLN A 268 9.64 -16.62 17.28
CA GLN A 268 9.99 -16.26 15.90
C GLN A 268 11.07 -15.16 15.87
N PRO A 269 12.25 -15.40 16.46
CA PRO A 269 13.25 -14.37 16.67
C PRO A 269 13.74 -13.78 15.33
N GLU A 270 13.72 -14.54 14.24
CA GLU A 270 14.15 -14.09 12.91
C GLU A 270 13.24 -13.03 12.30
N THR A 271 11.94 -13.30 12.30
CA THR A 271 10.85 -12.49 11.76
C THR A 271 10.91 -11.07 12.34
N VAL A 272 11.01 -10.98 13.66
CA VAL A 272 11.10 -9.72 14.42
C VAL A 272 12.37 -8.94 14.13
N ALA A 273 13.50 -9.61 13.89
CA ALA A 273 14.76 -8.94 13.59
C ALA A 273 14.71 -8.23 12.23
N ARG A 274 14.08 -8.87 11.23
CA ARG A 274 13.86 -8.29 9.90
C ARG A 274 12.87 -7.13 9.96
N LEU A 275 11.76 -7.29 10.70
CA LEU A 275 10.76 -6.24 10.95
C LEU A 275 11.36 -5.00 11.64
N ARG A 276 12.06 -5.18 12.77
CA ARG A 276 12.65 -4.05 13.51
C ARG A 276 13.71 -3.30 12.70
N ALA A 277 14.42 -3.99 11.80
CA ALA A 277 15.41 -3.37 10.92
C ALA A 277 14.80 -2.44 9.84
N THR A 278 13.47 -2.36 9.72
CA THR A 278 12.78 -1.39 8.85
C THR A 278 12.01 -0.31 9.61
N PHE A 279 12.19 -0.19 10.94
CA PHE A 279 11.54 0.83 11.74
C PHE A 279 12.43 2.07 11.91
N ALA A 280 11.90 3.24 11.55
CA ALA A 280 12.43 4.55 11.93
C ALA A 280 11.87 4.97 13.30
N GLY A 281 12.34 6.10 13.85
CA GLY A 281 11.81 6.69 15.06
C GLY A 281 10.30 6.91 14.98
N LEU A 282 9.57 6.40 15.99
CA LEU A 282 8.12 6.38 16.05
C LEU A 282 7.72 6.60 17.51
N TYR A 283 7.02 7.70 17.79
CA TYR A 283 6.85 8.21 19.16
C TYR A 283 5.37 8.43 19.46
N SER A 284 4.96 8.01 20.65
CA SER A 284 3.63 8.33 21.14
C SER A 284 3.50 9.83 21.38
N LEU A 285 2.29 10.35 21.16
CA LEU A 285 1.91 11.71 21.57
C LEU A 285 0.83 11.69 22.65
N ASP A 286 0.58 10.55 23.32
CA ASP A 286 -0.34 10.48 24.46
C ASP A 286 0.12 11.40 25.62
N MET A 287 -0.77 11.68 26.58
CA MET A 287 -0.45 12.50 27.75
C MET A 287 0.60 11.84 28.66
N GLY A 288 1.69 12.53 28.96
CA GLY A 288 2.77 12.06 29.84
C GLY A 288 4.17 12.28 29.25
N GLU A 289 5.19 11.94 30.05
CA GLU A 289 6.61 12.29 29.82
C GLU A 289 7.14 11.91 28.42
N GLU A 290 6.78 10.73 27.90
CA GLU A 290 7.15 10.29 26.54
C GLU A 290 6.65 11.27 25.46
N GLY A 291 5.36 11.60 25.49
CA GLY A 291 4.77 12.50 24.52
C GLY A 291 5.24 13.93 24.71
N ASP A 292 5.44 14.37 25.96
CA ASP A 292 5.94 15.72 26.26
C ASP A 292 7.37 15.92 25.74
N GLN A 293 8.23 14.90 25.88
CA GLN A 293 9.55 14.88 25.27
C GLN A 293 9.46 14.88 23.74
N ALA A 294 8.63 14.03 23.14
CA ALA A 294 8.47 13.96 21.69
C ALA A 294 7.99 15.29 21.07
N ILE A 295 7.06 15.99 21.74
CA ILE A 295 6.63 17.34 21.35
C ILE A 295 7.79 18.33 21.46
N ALA A 296 8.56 18.32 22.56
CA ALA A 296 9.69 19.22 22.74
C ALA A 296 10.79 19.01 21.68
N GLU A 297 11.10 17.75 21.34
CA GLU A 297 12.07 17.41 20.28
C GLU A 297 11.57 17.86 18.90
N ALA A 298 10.30 17.65 18.58
CA ALA A 298 9.69 18.11 17.33
C ALA A 298 9.63 19.64 17.19
N LEU A 299 9.37 20.37 18.28
CA LEU A 299 9.41 21.84 18.29
C LEU A 299 10.84 22.38 18.19
N ALA A 300 11.84 21.65 18.69
CA ALA A 300 13.25 22.02 18.56
C ALA A 300 13.85 21.72 17.17
N ALA A 301 13.40 20.65 16.50
CA ALA A 301 13.91 20.21 15.20
C ALA A 301 12.80 19.86 14.18
N PRO A 302 11.88 20.79 13.83
CA PRO A 302 10.67 20.48 13.07
C PRO A 302 10.88 20.05 11.60
N SER A 303 12.11 20.11 11.09
CA SER A 303 12.47 19.52 9.80
C SER A 303 12.69 18.01 9.85
N GLN A 304 12.95 17.43 11.03
CA GLN A 304 13.32 16.02 11.22
C GLN A 304 12.12 15.10 11.52
N PHE A 305 10.90 15.64 11.63
CA PHE A 305 9.72 14.87 12.02
C PHE A 305 8.52 15.08 11.08
N VAL A 306 7.56 14.17 11.21
CA VAL A 306 6.25 14.21 10.57
C VAL A 306 5.18 13.89 11.62
N LEU A 307 4.17 14.75 11.73
CA LEU A 307 3.02 14.56 12.61
C LEU A 307 1.88 13.90 11.82
N LYS A 308 1.42 12.72 12.27
CA LYS A 308 0.49 11.88 11.49
C LYS A 308 -0.81 11.59 12.25
N PRO A 309 -1.99 12.02 11.76
CA PRO A 309 -3.27 11.59 12.32
C PRO A 309 -3.60 10.15 11.90
N GLN A 310 -4.60 9.54 12.53
CA GLN A 310 -5.12 8.22 12.14
C GLN A 310 -5.96 8.31 10.85
N ARG A 311 -5.29 8.42 9.69
CA ARG A 311 -5.89 8.59 8.35
C ARG A 311 -5.08 7.85 7.28
N GLU A 312 -5.73 7.51 6.16
CA GLU A 312 -5.11 6.82 5.02
C GLU A 312 -5.34 7.57 3.68
N GLY A 313 -4.66 7.13 2.63
CA GLY A 313 -4.84 7.65 1.25
C GLY A 313 -3.88 8.77 0.82
N GLY A 314 -3.10 9.32 1.75
CA GLY A 314 -2.19 10.46 1.51
C GLY A 314 -2.87 11.82 1.66
N GLY A 315 -2.08 12.89 1.77
CA GLY A 315 -2.56 14.26 1.95
C GLY A 315 -3.17 14.54 3.34
N ASN A 316 -2.64 13.91 4.39
CA ASN A 316 -3.17 14.02 5.76
C ASN A 316 -2.09 14.34 6.81
N ASN A 317 -0.81 14.25 6.46
CA ASN A 317 0.28 14.44 7.42
C ASN A 317 0.66 15.93 7.51
N LEU A 318 1.08 16.36 8.70
CA LEU A 318 1.54 17.74 8.95
C LEU A 318 3.06 17.77 9.06
N TYR A 319 3.66 18.84 8.52
CA TYR A 319 5.11 19.00 8.38
C TYR A 319 5.51 20.44 8.72
N GLY A 320 6.76 20.65 9.17
CA GLY A 320 7.35 21.99 9.31
C GLY A 320 6.49 22.94 10.13
N GLU A 321 6.12 24.10 9.57
CA GLU A 321 5.35 25.13 10.26
C GLU A 321 3.93 24.65 10.65
N GLU A 322 3.23 23.93 9.78
CA GLU A 322 1.90 23.38 10.08
C GLU A 322 1.95 22.36 11.23
N MET A 323 3.04 21.58 11.30
CA MET A 323 3.30 20.69 12.43
C MET A 323 3.57 21.48 13.71
N VAL A 324 4.41 22.53 13.67
CA VAL A 324 4.69 23.37 14.86
C VAL A 324 3.41 24.00 15.39
N GLN A 325 2.62 24.66 14.53
CA GLN A 325 1.34 25.28 14.92
C GLN A 325 0.34 24.25 15.49
N ALA A 326 0.31 23.03 14.95
CA ALA A 326 -0.49 21.95 15.49
C ALA A 326 0.00 21.48 16.86
N LEU A 327 1.31 21.24 17.02
CA LEU A 327 1.92 20.79 18.28
C LEU A 327 1.76 21.82 19.41
N GLU A 328 1.95 23.12 19.12
CA GLU A 328 1.75 24.18 20.10
C GLU A 328 0.32 24.24 20.65
N ARG A 329 -0.67 23.91 19.81
CA ARG A 329 -2.10 23.79 20.17
C ARG A 329 -2.43 22.48 20.88
N LEU A 330 -1.77 21.38 20.50
CA LEU A 330 -2.09 20.02 20.97
C LEU A 330 -1.42 19.67 22.30
N LYS A 331 -0.28 20.26 22.65
CA LYS A 331 0.52 19.88 23.84
C LYS A 331 -0.29 19.82 25.15
N ASP A 332 -1.19 20.77 25.38
CA ASP A 332 -2.00 20.87 26.61
C ASP A 332 -3.41 20.25 26.45
N SER A 333 -3.64 19.45 25.40
CA SER A 333 -4.96 18.94 25.01
C SER A 333 -4.95 17.45 24.70
N GLU A 334 -5.88 16.69 25.29
CA GLU A 334 -6.12 15.26 25.03
C GLU A 334 -6.27 14.90 23.54
N GLU A 335 -6.60 15.87 22.66
CA GLU A 335 -6.61 15.68 21.20
C GLU A 335 -5.29 15.11 20.65
N ARG A 336 -4.15 15.35 21.32
CA ARG A 336 -2.81 14.86 20.92
C ARG A 336 -2.72 13.35 20.72
N ALA A 337 -3.47 12.55 21.48
CA ALA A 337 -3.55 11.10 21.32
C ALA A 337 -4.17 10.66 19.97
N SER A 338 -4.79 11.56 19.22
CA SER A 338 -5.25 11.30 17.83
C SER A 338 -4.10 11.20 16.81
N TYR A 339 -2.88 11.53 17.22
CA TYR A 339 -1.70 11.62 16.37
C TYR A 339 -0.57 10.72 16.87
N ILE A 340 0.39 10.46 15.98
CA ILE A 340 1.74 10.02 16.35
C ILE A 340 2.76 10.99 15.76
N LEU A 341 3.96 10.99 16.32
CA LEU A 341 5.13 11.60 15.71
C LEU A 341 6.00 10.51 15.07
N MET A 342 6.60 10.80 13.92
CA MET A 342 7.53 9.89 13.25
C MET A 342 8.76 10.66 12.74
N GLU A 343 9.93 10.04 12.85
CA GLU A 343 11.16 10.46 12.19
C GLU A 343 10.94 10.59 10.66
N LYS A 344 11.35 11.73 10.12
CA LYS A 344 11.25 12.02 8.68
C LYS A 344 12.45 11.40 7.97
N ILE A 345 12.20 10.33 7.23
CA ILE A 345 13.19 9.77 6.29
C ILE A 345 13.42 10.80 5.16
N GLU A 346 14.69 11.13 4.90
CA GLU A 346 15.12 12.02 3.81
C GLU A 346 15.99 11.24 2.80
N PRO A 347 15.42 10.64 1.74
CA PRO A 347 16.19 9.92 0.71
C PRO A 347 17.06 10.87 -0.12
N GLU A 348 18.17 10.34 -0.67
CA GLU A 348 19.01 11.09 -1.62
C GLU A 348 18.19 11.47 -2.88
N PRO A 349 18.07 12.76 -3.23
CA PRO A 349 17.30 13.18 -4.41
C PRO A 349 17.99 12.82 -5.72
N PHE A 350 17.19 12.46 -6.72
CA PHE A 350 17.68 12.14 -8.07
C PHE A 350 16.85 12.84 -9.16
N GLY A 351 17.47 13.13 -10.30
CA GLY A 351 16.75 13.70 -11.45
C GLY A 351 15.90 12.66 -12.19
N ASN A 352 14.62 12.95 -12.41
CA ASN A 352 13.73 12.20 -13.30
C ASN A 352 12.70 13.16 -13.94
N CYS A 353 11.90 12.67 -14.90
CA CYS A 353 10.80 13.42 -15.51
C CYS A 353 9.46 12.80 -15.12
N LEU A 354 8.54 13.62 -14.61
CA LEU A 354 7.22 13.20 -14.16
C LEU A 354 6.16 13.56 -15.22
N LEU A 355 5.45 12.55 -15.74
CA LEU A 355 4.42 12.73 -16.75
C LEU A 355 3.04 12.76 -16.07
N ARG A 356 2.29 13.85 -16.27
CA ARG A 356 0.93 14.04 -15.74
C ARG A 356 0.01 14.60 -16.85
N PRO A 357 -1.23 14.11 -17.00
CA PRO A 357 -2.18 14.66 -17.95
C PRO A 357 -2.34 16.18 -17.80
N GLY A 358 -2.24 16.92 -18.91
CA GLY A 358 -2.35 18.39 -18.94
C GLY A 358 -1.16 19.17 -18.35
N SER A 359 -0.07 18.50 -17.93
CA SER A 359 1.15 19.15 -17.44
C SER A 359 2.28 19.09 -18.49
N PRO A 360 3.16 20.11 -18.58
CA PRO A 360 4.31 20.07 -19.47
C PRO A 360 5.35 19.04 -19.02
N VAL A 361 6.07 18.47 -19.97
CA VAL A 361 7.20 17.55 -19.74
C VAL A 361 8.31 18.33 -19.03
N ARG A 362 8.62 17.98 -17.77
CA ARG A 362 9.65 18.68 -16.98
C ARG A 362 10.51 17.70 -16.17
N VAL A 363 11.81 17.94 -16.20
CA VAL A 363 12.79 17.31 -15.32
C VAL A 363 12.77 17.99 -13.95
N VAL A 364 12.64 17.20 -12.88
CA VAL A 364 12.61 17.68 -11.49
C VAL A 364 13.49 16.77 -10.61
N GLN A 365 13.84 17.25 -9.42
CA GLN A 365 14.45 16.41 -8.39
C GLN A 365 13.35 15.58 -7.71
N CYS A 366 13.61 14.29 -7.56
CA CYS A 366 12.64 13.29 -7.14
C CYS A 366 13.14 12.51 -5.93
N ILE A 367 12.18 11.98 -5.17
CA ILE A 367 12.41 10.87 -4.22
C ILE A 367 11.34 9.80 -4.41
N SER A 368 11.68 8.55 -4.09
CA SER A 368 10.82 7.38 -4.26
C SER A 368 10.45 6.70 -2.95
N GLU A 369 9.30 6.05 -2.94
CA GLU A 369 8.74 5.26 -1.85
C GLU A 369 8.36 3.87 -2.40
N LEU A 370 9.10 2.83 -1.99
CA LEU A 370 8.88 1.44 -2.41
C LEU A 370 7.82 0.77 -1.52
N GLY A 371 6.74 0.28 -2.13
CA GLY A 371 5.81 -0.66 -1.49
C GLY A 371 5.96 -2.06 -2.07
N ILE A 372 5.79 -3.09 -1.23
CA ILE A 372 5.64 -4.49 -1.64
C ILE A 372 4.20 -4.92 -1.34
N PHE A 373 3.59 -5.69 -2.23
CA PHE A 373 2.25 -6.24 -2.02
C PHE A 373 2.32 -7.57 -1.28
N GLY A 374 1.71 -7.61 -0.09
CA GLY A 374 1.50 -8.83 0.69
C GLY A 374 0.12 -9.45 0.44
N VAL A 375 0.05 -10.78 0.44
CA VAL A 375 -1.20 -11.55 0.39
C VAL A 375 -1.12 -12.69 1.39
N TYR A 376 -2.12 -12.78 2.26
CA TYR A 376 -2.30 -13.91 3.17
C TYR A 376 -3.76 -14.32 3.29
N VAL A 377 -4.00 -15.59 3.61
CA VAL A 377 -5.34 -16.15 3.83
C VAL A 377 -5.26 -17.18 4.96
N ARG A 378 -6.21 -17.17 5.88
CA ARG A 378 -6.28 -18.06 7.05
C ARG A 378 -7.65 -18.74 7.12
N GLN A 379 -7.66 -20.02 7.50
CA GLN A 379 -8.87 -20.76 7.84
C GLN A 379 -8.84 -21.13 9.32
N GLY A 380 -9.78 -20.60 10.11
CA GLY A 380 -9.75 -20.73 11.57
C GLY A 380 -8.49 -20.07 12.14
N LYS A 381 -7.55 -20.89 12.65
CA LYS A 381 -6.21 -20.46 13.12
C LYS A 381 -5.06 -20.86 12.19
N THR A 382 -5.35 -21.51 11.06
CA THR A 382 -4.34 -22.05 10.15
C THR A 382 -4.10 -21.11 8.98
N LEU A 383 -2.89 -20.56 8.88
CA LEU A 383 -2.46 -19.74 7.75
C LEU A 383 -2.27 -20.64 6.51
N VAL A 384 -3.15 -20.51 5.51
CA VAL A 384 -3.15 -21.37 4.30
C VAL A 384 -2.44 -20.73 3.11
N MET A 385 -2.23 -19.42 3.15
CA MET A 385 -1.44 -18.66 2.18
C MET A 385 -0.72 -17.54 2.91
N ASN A 386 0.57 -17.35 2.59
CA ASN A 386 1.36 -16.18 2.95
C ASN A 386 2.37 -15.96 1.81
N LYS A 387 2.32 -14.81 1.13
CA LYS A 387 3.16 -14.46 -0.02
C LYS A 387 3.42 -12.96 -0.10
N HIS A 388 4.54 -12.59 -0.73
CA HIS A 388 4.63 -11.35 -1.50
C HIS A 388 4.19 -11.61 -2.95
N VAL A 389 3.53 -10.65 -3.60
CA VAL A 389 2.95 -10.84 -4.95
C VAL A 389 3.41 -9.83 -6.00
N GLY A 390 4.11 -8.78 -5.60
CA GLY A 390 4.63 -7.76 -6.51
C GLY A 390 5.12 -6.54 -5.75
N HIS A 391 5.51 -5.50 -6.47
CA HIS A 391 5.92 -4.22 -5.91
C HIS A 391 5.15 -3.05 -6.54
N LEU A 392 5.27 -1.88 -5.92
CA LEU A 392 4.89 -0.59 -6.50
C LEU A 392 5.91 0.44 -6.03
N LEU A 393 6.66 1.04 -6.96
CA LEU A 393 7.44 2.22 -6.66
C LEU A 393 6.55 3.46 -6.91
N ARG A 394 6.50 4.35 -5.93
CA ARG A 394 5.82 5.66 -6.05
C ARG A 394 6.87 6.75 -5.99
N THR A 395 6.88 7.65 -6.97
CA THR A 395 7.89 8.71 -7.04
C THR A 395 7.22 10.08 -7.03
N LYS A 396 7.83 11.06 -6.39
CA LYS A 396 7.31 12.44 -6.30
C LYS A 396 8.43 13.46 -6.45
N ALA A 397 8.07 14.68 -6.83
CA ALA A 397 8.99 15.81 -6.82
C ALA A 397 9.31 16.22 -5.37
N ILE A 398 10.54 16.68 -5.13
CA ILE A 398 11.08 16.93 -3.78
C ILE A 398 10.32 18.04 -3.02
N GLU A 399 9.71 18.98 -3.73
CA GLU A 399 8.89 20.07 -3.17
C GLU A 399 7.59 19.58 -2.48
N HIS A 400 7.21 18.31 -2.63
CA HIS A 400 6.00 17.76 -2.01
C HIS A 400 6.31 17.00 -0.72
N ALA A 401 5.76 17.47 0.41
CA ALA A 401 5.96 16.84 1.72
C ALA A 401 5.21 15.49 1.88
N ASP A 402 3.90 15.46 1.57
CA ASP A 402 3.08 14.24 1.56
C ASP A 402 3.24 13.46 0.22
N GLY A 403 2.37 12.50 -0.09
CA GLY A 403 2.48 11.62 -1.26
C GLY A 403 1.14 11.01 -1.71
N GLY A 404 1.21 9.89 -2.42
CA GLY A 404 0.04 9.17 -2.96
C GLY A 404 -0.34 9.59 -4.38
N VAL A 405 -0.65 8.61 -5.24
CA VAL A 405 -1.02 8.84 -6.65
C VAL A 405 -2.47 9.30 -6.77
N ALA A 406 -3.38 8.73 -5.98
CA ALA A 406 -4.78 9.13 -5.92
C ALA A 406 -4.96 10.58 -5.41
N ALA A 407 -4.12 11.01 -4.46
CA ALA A 407 -4.03 12.40 -4.00
C ALA A 407 -3.38 13.36 -5.02
N GLY A 408 -2.91 12.86 -6.17
CA GLY A 408 -2.29 13.65 -7.24
C GLY A 408 -0.83 14.04 -7.00
N VAL A 409 -0.23 13.66 -5.87
CA VAL A 409 1.11 14.10 -5.45
C VAL A 409 2.21 13.20 -6.00
N ALA A 410 2.07 11.88 -5.89
CA ALA A 410 3.01 10.92 -6.46
C ALA A 410 2.67 10.59 -7.93
N VAL A 411 3.56 9.82 -8.55
CA VAL A 411 3.38 9.12 -9.83
C VAL A 411 3.74 7.64 -9.67
N LEU A 412 3.28 6.80 -10.59
CA LEU A 412 3.72 5.42 -10.75
C LEU A 412 5.17 5.37 -11.26
N ASP A 413 5.94 4.38 -10.79
CA ASP A 413 7.34 4.18 -11.19
C ASP A 413 7.68 2.69 -11.10
N ASN A 414 8.83 2.29 -11.66
CA ASN A 414 9.36 0.93 -11.56
C ASN A 414 10.78 0.98 -10.97
N PRO A 415 11.13 0.07 -10.04
CA PRO A 415 12.49 -0.01 -9.52
C PRO A 415 13.44 -0.53 -10.60
N TYR A 416 14.47 0.25 -10.90
CA TYR A 416 15.60 -0.18 -11.71
C TYR A 416 16.73 -0.66 -10.80
N PRO A 417 17.03 -1.98 -10.71
CA PRO A 417 17.99 -2.50 -9.74
C PRO A 417 19.43 -2.06 -10.04
N VAL A 418 20.10 -1.53 -9.01
CA VAL A 418 21.53 -1.14 -9.03
C VAL A 418 22.35 -1.81 -7.93
#